data_AF-A0AAP9SFS7-F1
#
_entry.id   AF-A0AAP9SFS7-F1
#
_cell.length_a   1.000
_cell.length_b   1.000
_cell.length_c   1.000
_cell.angle_alpha   90.00
_cell.angle_beta   90.00
_cell.angle_gamma   90.00
#
_symmetry.space_group_name_H-M   'P 1'
#
loop_
_entity.id
_entity.type
_entity.pdbx_description
1 polymer ?
#
loop_
_entity_poly.entity_id
_entity_poly.type
_entity_poly.pdbx_seq_one_letter_code
_entity_poly.pdbx_strand_id
1 'polypeptide(L)'
;MISMREENLRERKKRRRACVRRLRMLLVLFSIFLIAYMVFSYFLLKLMLEDVHIAFLRNFLFHSVALLVWLAVIRMLWSCRRLGRLLFQVLSLANLYTLYELPALFRIDIAKENYLLRIVFALMVAGKTALALYMSWSLQRNPQIIYIWKPHSTAADNEMQEEAMNTVNFSQKEHIQHDHRLDIRARNRIRACSVALLLYQYGMLVLLYLLMFVFRYYSSDHEGMQFMQRTLLLASLFSALIWSLPAVSLFLYKPWSRWIIPVMWGTELLRLLFTLPQLADVFQTQNYQLLSWGILIVTELLRYLLLYRLLQYFLKDPFVRVYWMRRYHEGIQEDQEL
;
A
#
# COMPACT_ATOMS: atom_id res chain seq x y z
N MET A 1 -46.57 7.46 4.75
CA MET A 1 -45.65 8.51 4.26
C MET A 1 -44.35 8.64 5.06
N ILE A 2 -44.37 8.58 6.40
CA ILE A 2 -43.17 8.71 7.26
C ILE A 2 -42.18 7.53 7.07
N SER A 3 -42.69 6.29 6.94
CA SER A 3 -41.89 5.07 6.69
C SER A 3 -41.03 5.16 5.43
N MET A 4 -41.62 5.63 4.33
CA MET A 4 -40.94 5.73 3.02
C MET A 4 -39.83 6.80 3.05
N ARG A 5 -40.03 7.89 3.80
CA ARG A 5 -39.01 8.93 4.01
C ARG A 5 -37.82 8.42 4.82
N GLU A 6 -38.07 7.57 5.82
CA GLU A 6 -37.02 6.96 6.63
C GLU A 6 -36.21 5.90 5.88
N GLU A 7 -36.87 5.08 5.06
CA GLU A 7 -36.19 4.10 4.20
C GLU A 7 -35.30 4.79 3.16
N ASN A 8 -35.80 5.83 2.51
CA ASN A 8 -35.03 6.66 1.59
C ASN A 8 -33.80 7.29 2.28
N LEU A 9 -33.95 7.77 3.52
CA LEU A 9 -32.82 8.28 4.32
C LEU A 9 -31.79 7.19 4.66
N ARG A 10 -32.23 5.97 4.97
CA ARG A 10 -31.35 4.83 5.29
C ARG A 10 -30.57 4.36 4.06
N GLU A 11 -31.22 4.26 2.91
CA GLU A 11 -30.58 3.89 1.65
C GLU A 11 -29.59 4.95 1.16
N ARG A 12 -29.94 6.24 1.28
CA ARG A 12 -29.03 7.37 1.01
C ARG A 12 -27.79 7.32 1.89
N LYS A 13 -27.95 7.05 3.20
CA LYS A 13 -26.81 6.86 4.13
C LYS A 13 -25.96 5.65 3.73
N LYS A 14 -26.56 4.55 3.26
CA LYS A 14 -25.86 3.34 2.82
C LYS A 14 -25.05 3.58 1.53
N ARG A 15 -25.64 4.23 0.51
CA ARG A 15 -24.97 4.62 -0.74
C ARG A 15 -23.81 5.58 -0.48
N ARG A 16 -24.03 6.62 0.34
CA ARG A 16 -22.97 7.56 0.74
C ARG A 16 -21.79 6.86 1.42
N ARG A 17 -22.05 5.89 2.31
CA ARG A 17 -21.00 5.08 2.94
C ARG A 17 -20.21 4.24 1.92
N ALA A 18 -20.88 3.68 0.91
CA ALA A 18 -20.21 2.92 -0.15
C ALA A 18 -19.31 3.83 -1.01
N CYS A 19 -19.79 5.01 -1.42
CA CYS A 19 -19.01 5.99 -2.17
C CYS A 19 -17.79 6.49 -1.38
N VAL A 20 -17.96 6.78 -0.08
CA VAL A 20 -16.86 7.18 0.81
C VAL A 20 -15.82 6.06 0.94
N ARG A 21 -16.23 4.79 1.04
CA ARG A 21 -15.28 3.67 1.04
C ARG A 21 -14.48 3.59 -0.26
N ARG A 22 -15.15 3.76 -1.41
CA ARG A 22 -14.49 3.75 -2.73
C ARG A 22 -13.48 4.88 -2.87
N LEU A 23 -13.85 6.11 -2.46
CA LEU A 23 -12.96 7.25 -2.39
C LEU A 23 -11.75 6.97 -1.50
N ARG A 24 -11.96 6.44 -0.29
CA ARG A 24 -10.89 6.10 0.64
C ARG A 24 -9.93 5.05 0.09
N MET A 25 -10.44 4.02 -0.59
CA MET A 25 -9.58 3.02 -1.24
C MET A 25 -8.71 3.65 -2.33
N LEU A 26 -9.30 4.51 -3.18
CA LEU A 26 -8.55 5.23 -4.21
C LEU A 26 -7.47 6.15 -3.61
N LEU A 27 -7.79 6.86 -2.52
CA LEU A 27 -6.83 7.70 -1.81
C LEU A 27 -5.68 6.88 -1.21
N VAL A 28 -5.96 5.70 -0.62
CA VAL A 28 -4.93 4.82 -0.07
C VAL A 28 -4.00 4.31 -1.17
N LEU A 29 -4.55 3.85 -2.31
CA LEU A 29 -3.74 3.41 -3.45
C LEU A 29 -2.86 4.54 -3.98
N PHE A 30 -3.42 5.75 -4.12
CA PHE A 30 -2.68 6.92 -4.53
C PHE A 30 -1.58 7.30 -3.53
N SER A 31 -1.84 7.22 -2.22
CA SER A 31 -0.82 7.45 -1.18
C SER A 31 0.32 6.44 -1.26
N ILE A 32 0.03 5.15 -1.42
CA ILE A 32 1.05 4.10 -1.54
C ILE A 32 1.92 4.37 -2.77
N PHE A 33 1.30 4.65 -3.92
CA PHE A 33 2.00 5.01 -5.13
C PHE A 33 2.89 6.25 -4.93
N LEU A 34 2.39 7.29 -4.28
CA LEU A 34 3.12 8.53 -4.09
C LEU A 34 4.33 8.34 -3.16
N ILE A 35 4.20 7.53 -2.11
CA ILE A 35 5.32 7.16 -1.23
C ILE A 35 6.36 6.36 -2.02
N ALA A 36 5.93 5.32 -2.75
CA ALA A 36 6.82 4.50 -3.55
C ALA A 36 7.58 5.34 -4.60
N TYR A 37 6.87 6.20 -5.33
CA TYR A 37 7.46 7.14 -6.28
C TYR A 37 8.56 7.98 -5.62
N MET A 38 8.29 8.59 -4.45
CA MET A 38 9.27 9.49 -3.82
C MET A 38 10.54 8.74 -3.40
N VAL A 39 10.40 7.51 -2.90
CA VAL A 39 11.54 6.66 -2.53
C VAL A 39 12.34 6.25 -3.77
N PHE A 40 11.67 5.79 -4.83
CA PHE A 40 12.32 5.37 -6.07
C PHE A 40 12.96 6.56 -6.82
N SER A 41 12.27 7.71 -6.91
CA SER A 41 12.82 8.93 -7.53
C SER A 41 14.10 9.34 -6.85
N TYR A 42 14.10 9.36 -5.52
CA TYR A 42 15.25 9.73 -4.74
C TYR A 42 16.42 8.73 -4.93
N PHE A 43 16.14 7.42 -4.97
CA PHE A 43 17.16 6.40 -5.23
C PHE A 43 17.78 6.54 -6.63
N LEU A 44 16.95 6.74 -7.66
CA LEU A 44 17.39 6.95 -9.02
C LEU A 44 18.21 8.24 -9.17
N LEU A 45 17.80 9.34 -8.53
CA LEU A 45 18.58 10.58 -8.50
C LEU A 45 19.95 10.38 -7.84
N LYS A 46 20.01 9.62 -6.74
CA LYS A 46 21.27 9.32 -6.05
C LYS A 46 22.20 8.44 -6.90
N LEU A 47 21.66 7.49 -7.66
CA LEU A 47 22.43 6.65 -8.59
C LEU A 47 22.92 7.45 -9.81
N MET A 48 22.14 8.42 -10.28
CA MET A 48 22.49 9.22 -11.46
C MET A 48 23.43 10.39 -11.16
N LEU A 49 23.48 10.90 -9.92
CA LEU A 49 24.36 12.00 -9.50
C LEU A 49 25.29 11.51 -8.39
N GLU A 50 26.50 11.08 -8.76
CA GLU A 50 27.52 10.52 -7.86
C GLU A 50 28.05 11.53 -6.80
N ASP A 51 27.98 12.85 -7.03
CA ASP A 51 28.78 13.83 -6.26
C ASP A 51 28.02 14.72 -5.24
N VAL A 52 26.78 14.42 -4.89
CA VAL A 52 25.95 15.40 -4.16
C VAL A 52 25.80 15.08 -2.68
N HIS A 53 26.88 15.16 -1.91
CA HIS A 53 26.78 15.21 -0.44
C HIS A 53 26.28 16.57 0.08
N ILE A 54 26.49 17.66 -0.67
CA ILE A 54 26.16 19.03 -0.21
C ILE A 54 24.71 19.45 -0.52
N ALA A 55 24.10 19.01 -1.63
CA ALA A 55 22.68 19.31 -1.93
C ALA A 55 21.70 18.20 -1.50
N PHE A 56 22.21 17.16 -0.83
CA PHE A 56 21.47 16.01 -0.34
C PHE A 56 20.33 16.40 0.60
N LEU A 57 20.66 17.15 1.65
CA LEU A 57 19.69 17.56 2.67
C LEU A 57 18.61 18.46 2.07
N ARG A 58 19.00 19.38 1.17
CA ARG A 58 18.08 20.30 0.48
C ARG A 58 17.10 19.53 -0.41
N ASN A 59 17.60 18.59 -1.22
CA ASN A 59 16.75 17.79 -2.10
C ASN A 59 15.85 16.83 -1.31
N PHE A 60 16.35 16.23 -0.22
CA PHE A 60 15.57 15.39 0.67
C PHE A 60 14.48 16.18 1.40
N LEU A 61 14.80 17.38 1.92
CA LEU A 61 13.82 18.27 2.54
C LEU A 61 12.76 18.70 1.54
N PHE A 62 13.14 19.05 0.30
CA PHE A 62 12.19 19.42 -0.74
C PHE A 62 11.23 18.28 -1.07
N HIS A 63 11.74 17.05 -1.24
CA HIS A 63 10.90 15.87 -1.48
C HIS A 63 10.01 15.55 -0.27
N SER A 64 10.53 15.71 0.95
CA SER A 64 9.76 15.49 2.18
C SER A 64 8.63 16.51 2.33
N VAL A 65 8.90 17.79 2.06
CA VAL A 65 7.88 18.86 2.07
C VAL A 65 6.83 18.60 0.99
N ALA A 66 7.24 18.23 -0.22
CA ALA A 66 6.31 17.89 -1.29
C ALA A 66 5.39 16.71 -0.91
N LEU A 67 5.93 15.67 -0.26
CA LEU A 67 5.15 14.55 0.27
C LEU A 67 4.14 15.01 1.34
N LEU A 68 4.57 15.87 2.27
CA LEU A 68 3.68 16.43 3.31
C LEU A 68 2.53 17.23 2.70
N VAL A 69 2.80 18.03 1.67
CA VAL A 69 1.75 18.80 0.95
C VAL A 69 0.74 17.85 0.31
N TRP A 70 1.18 16.79 -0.38
CA TRP A 70 0.28 15.79 -0.95
C TRP A 70 -0.53 15.07 0.14
N LEU A 71 0.09 14.68 1.25
CA LEU A 71 -0.59 14.03 2.38
C LEU A 71 -1.63 14.94 3.05
N ALA A 72 -1.35 16.24 3.17
CA ALA A 72 -2.31 17.21 3.70
C ALA A 72 -3.56 17.28 2.83
N VAL A 73 -3.40 17.36 1.51
CA VAL A 73 -4.53 17.38 0.56
C VAL A 73 -5.31 16.06 0.59
N ILE A 74 -4.61 14.92 0.65
CA ILE A 74 -5.23 13.59 0.79
C ILE A 74 -6.05 13.50 2.10
N ARG A 75 -5.54 14.04 3.21
CA ARG A 75 -6.25 14.08 4.49
C ARG A 75 -7.51 14.95 4.42
N MET A 76 -7.49 16.04 3.67
CA MET A 76 -8.69 16.87 3.44
C MET A 76 -9.73 16.14 2.59
N LEU A 77 -9.30 15.40 1.57
CA LEU A 77 -10.15 14.52 0.76
C LEU A 77 -10.72 13.34 1.57
N TRP A 78 -9.94 12.78 2.50
CA TRP A 78 -10.38 11.74 3.44
C TRP A 78 -11.53 12.22 4.32
N SER A 79 -11.44 13.49 4.74
CA SER A 79 -12.49 14.20 5.49
C SER A 79 -13.65 14.68 4.59
N CYS A 80 -13.64 14.33 3.31
CA CYS A 80 -14.64 14.70 2.30
C CYS A 80 -14.85 16.22 2.17
N ARG A 81 -13.83 17.04 2.43
CA ARG A 81 -13.93 18.51 2.32
C ARG A 81 -13.89 18.94 0.84
N ARG A 82 -14.79 19.84 0.44
CA ARG A 82 -14.83 20.43 -0.93
C ARG A 82 -13.51 21.13 -1.29
N LEU A 83 -12.90 21.80 -0.32
CA LEU A 83 -11.63 22.52 -0.51
C LEU A 83 -10.46 21.56 -0.84
N GLY A 84 -10.48 20.34 -0.30
CA GLY A 84 -9.48 19.32 -0.63
C GLY A 84 -9.55 18.86 -2.09
N ARG A 85 -10.74 18.86 -2.71
CA ARG A 85 -10.91 18.57 -4.13
C ARG A 85 -10.27 19.63 -5.03
N LEU A 86 -10.47 20.91 -4.69
CA LEU A 86 -9.89 22.02 -5.44
C LEU A 86 -8.35 22.03 -5.30
N LEU A 87 -7.84 21.87 -4.08
CA LEU A 87 -6.39 21.79 -3.86
C LEU A 87 -5.76 20.61 -4.60
N PHE A 88 -6.41 19.44 -4.62
CA PHE A 88 -5.91 18.29 -5.37
C PHE A 88 -5.83 18.57 -6.87
N GLN A 89 -6.77 19.33 -7.43
CA GLN A 89 -6.75 19.73 -8.83
C GLN A 89 -5.60 20.68 -9.12
N VAL A 90 -5.47 21.75 -8.34
CA VAL A 90 -4.38 22.73 -8.48
C VAL A 90 -3.03 22.03 -8.36
N LEU A 91 -2.87 21.12 -7.39
CA LEU A 91 -1.64 20.37 -7.18
C LEU A 91 -1.37 19.36 -8.31
N SER A 92 -2.40 18.72 -8.87
CA SER A 92 -2.26 17.86 -10.04
C SER A 92 -1.85 18.63 -11.29
N LEU A 93 -2.33 19.87 -11.45
CA LEU A 93 -1.99 20.76 -12.55
C LEU A 93 -0.56 21.28 -12.39
N ALA A 94 -0.17 21.71 -11.19
CA ALA A 94 1.19 22.09 -10.86
C ALA A 94 2.17 20.93 -11.08
N ASN A 95 1.74 19.68 -10.88
CA ASN A 95 2.58 18.50 -11.14
C ASN A 95 2.93 18.33 -12.63
N LEU A 96 2.20 18.92 -13.59
CA LEU A 96 2.64 18.94 -15.00
C LEU A 96 3.95 19.70 -15.19
N TYR A 97 4.25 20.69 -14.33
CA TYR A 97 5.51 21.43 -14.41
C TYR A 97 6.73 20.50 -14.28
N THR A 98 6.60 19.39 -13.56
CA THR A 98 7.68 18.39 -13.43
C THR A 98 8.01 17.68 -14.74
N LEU A 99 7.07 17.64 -15.71
CA LEU A 99 7.35 17.15 -17.07
C LEU A 99 8.11 18.18 -17.91
N TYR A 100 7.91 19.47 -17.65
CA TYR A 100 8.60 20.54 -18.35
C TYR A 100 10.09 20.60 -17.98
N GLU A 101 10.46 20.26 -16.74
CA GLU A 101 11.87 20.18 -16.30
C GLU A 101 12.59 18.91 -16.79
N LEU A 102 11.85 17.94 -17.29
CA LEU A 102 12.36 16.62 -17.67
C LEU A 102 13.38 16.65 -18.83
N PRO A 103 13.18 17.46 -19.90
CA PRO A 103 14.17 17.66 -20.95
C PRO A 103 15.47 18.33 -20.47
N ALA A 104 15.41 19.17 -19.43
CA ALA A 104 16.62 19.76 -18.86
C ALA A 104 17.53 18.71 -18.21
N LEU A 105 16.95 17.64 -17.65
CA LEU A 105 17.68 16.49 -17.12
C LEU A 105 18.44 15.70 -18.21
N PHE A 106 17.89 15.64 -19.42
CA PHE A 106 18.53 14.98 -20.57
C PHE A 106 19.66 15.80 -21.21
N ARG A 107 19.74 17.11 -20.93
CA ARG A 107 20.80 18.00 -21.43
C ARG A 107 22.09 17.97 -20.61
N ILE A 108 22.08 17.38 -19.42
CA ILE A 108 23.28 17.23 -18.59
C ILE A 108 24.13 16.09 -19.18
N ASP A 109 25.41 16.33 -19.46
CA ASP A 109 26.34 15.28 -19.89
C ASP A 109 26.63 14.34 -18.71
N ILE A 110 26.07 13.13 -18.75
CA ILE A 110 26.37 12.05 -17.79
C ILE A 110 26.83 10.83 -18.59
N ALA A 111 27.75 10.05 -18.03
CA ALA A 111 28.31 8.83 -18.61
C ALA A 111 27.22 7.92 -19.23
N LYS A 112 27.56 7.31 -20.38
CA LYS A 112 26.66 6.45 -21.19
C LYS A 112 26.00 5.30 -20.38
N GLU A 113 26.62 4.87 -19.29
CA GLU A 113 26.13 3.79 -18.41
C GLU A 113 24.81 4.15 -17.69
N ASN A 114 24.51 5.45 -17.51
CA ASN A 114 23.32 5.91 -16.79
C ASN A 114 22.10 6.22 -17.68
N TYR A 115 22.17 5.91 -18.99
CA TYR A 115 21.10 6.23 -19.94
C TYR A 115 19.79 5.45 -19.66
N LEU A 116 19.88 4.17 -19.29
CA LEU A 116 18.70 3.37 -18.93
C LEU A 116 18.00 3.90 -17.67
N LEU A 117 18.77 4.31 -16.67
CA LEU A 117 18.25 4.90 -15.43
C LEU A 117 17.48 6.19 -15.69
N ARG A 118 17.92 7.00 -16.67
CA ARG A 118 17.21 8.21 -17.12
C ARG A 118 15.86 7.89 -17.76
N ILE A 119 15.79 6.88 -18.62
CA ILE A 119 14.54 6.46 -19.25
C ILE A 119 13.56 5.97 -18.18
N VAL A 120 14.03 5.15 -17.23
CA VAL A 120 13.20 4.66 -16.12
C VAL A 120 12.70 5.83 -15.26
N PHE A 121 13.57 6.78 -14.92
CA PHE A 121 13.18 7.98 -14.18
C PHE A 121 12.15 8.84 -14.95
N ALA A 122 12.37 9.05 -16.25
CA ALA A 122 11.46 9.78 -17.13
C ALA A 122 10.07 9.13 -17.19
N LEU A 123 10.02 7.81 -17.40
CA LEU A 123 8.78 7.02 -17.38
C LEU A 123 8.08 7.11 -16.03
N MET A 124 8.83 7.15 -14.94
CA MET A 124 8.26 7.24 -13.60
C MET A 124 7.65 8.61 -13.31
N VAL A 125 8.30 9.70 -13.72
CA VAL A 125 7.74 11.06 -13.62
C VAL A 125 6.49 11.19 -14.49
N ALA A 126 6.53 10.68 -15.72
CA ALA A 126 5.38 10.62 -16.62
C ALA A 126 4.22 9.77 -16.07
N GLY A 127 4.53 8.62 -15.48
CA GLY A 127 3.54 7.77 -14.82
C GLY A 127 2.87 8.48 -13.64
N LYS A 128 3.64 9.20 -12.81
CA LYS A 128 3.09 9.97 -11.68
C LYS A 128 2.16 11.08 -12.16
N THR A 129 2.55 11.86 -13.15
CA THR A 129 1.73 12.96 -13.66
C THR A 129 0.45 12.44 -14.31
N ALA A 130 0.54 11.39 -15.11
CA ALA A 130 -0.64 10.73 -15.69
C ALA A 130 -1.59 10.20 -14.61
N LEU A 131 -1.07 9.55 -13.56
CA LEU A 131 -1.89 9.03 -12.46
C LEU A 131 -2.54 10.14 -11.63
N ALA A 132 -1.80 11.22 -11.35
CA ALA A 132 -2.34 12.38 -10.63
C ALA A 132 -3.47 13.07 -11.42
N LEU A 133 -3.31 13.20 -12.74
CA LEU A 133 -4.34 13.75 -13.62
C LEU A 133 -5.54 12.82 -13.76
N TYR A 134 -5.32 11.51 -13.90
CA TYR A 134 -6.39 10.52 -13.92
C TYR A 134 -7.21 10.56 -12.63
N MET A 135 -6.55 10.64 -11.48
CA MET A 135 -7.23 10.77 -10.19
C MET A 135 -8.02 12.08 -10.07
N SER A 136 -7.44 13.19 -10.54
CA SER A 136 -8.10 14.50 -10.59
C SER A 136 -9.35 14.47 -11.47
N TRP A 137 -9.25 13.84 -12.64
CA TRP A 137 -10.36 13.61 -13.57
C TRP A 137 -11.44 12.70 -12.99
N SER A 138 -11.05 11.58 -12.36
CA SER A 138 -11.98 10.66 -11.69
C SER A 138 -12.74 11.35 -10.56
N LEU A 139 -12.09 12.24 -9.80
CA LEU A 139 -12.74 13.04 -8.76
C LEU A 139 -13.77 14.04 -9.32
N GLN A 140 -13.64 14.45 -10.58
CA GLN A 140 -14.54 15.40 -11.25
C GLN A 140 -15.69 14.74 -12.01
N ARG A 141 -15.44 13.63 -12.70
CA ARG A 141 -16.43 13.01 -13.62
C ARG A 141 -17.14 11.79 -13.06
N ASN A 142 -16.59 11.12 -12.05
CA ASN A 142 -17.21 9.90 -11.56
C ASN A 142 -18.52 10.25 -10.78
N PRO A 143 -19.71 9.91 -11.32
CA PRO A 143 -20.98 10.34 -10.75
C PRO A 143 -21.18 9.81 -9.32
N GLN A 144 -20.59 8.65 -9.00
CA GLN A 144 -20.65 8.05 -7.67
C GLN A 144 -19.82 8.80 -6.62
N ILE A 145 -18.73 9.46 -7.04
CA ILE A 145 -17.82 10.21 -6.18
C ILE A 145 -18.33 11.67 -6.04
N ILE A 146 -18.79 12.28 -7.13
CA ILE A 146 -19.41 13.61 -7.15
C ILE A 146 -20.64 13.67 -6.22
N TYR A 147 -21.38 12.56 -6.10
CA TYR A 147 -22.54 12.45 -5.21
C TYR A 147 -22.23 12.78 -3.74
N ILE A 148 -20.96 12.67 -3.30
CA ILE A 148 -20.53 13.09 -1.95
C ILE A 148 -20.65 14.61 -1.76
N TRP A 149 -20.54 15.39 -2.84
CA TRP A 149 -20.45 16.86 -2.80
C TRP A 149 -21.58 17.60 -3.51
N LYS A 150 -22.42 16.93 -4.31
CA LYS A 150 -23.61 17.53 -4.92
C LYS A 150 -24.61 17.96 -3.83
N PRO A 151 -25.10 19.22 -3.84
CA PRO A 151 -26.24 19.61 -3.02
C PRO A 151 -27.44 18.77 -3.44
N HIS A 152 -28.24 18.33 -2.46
CA HIS A 152 -29.35 17.42 -2.68
C HIS A 152 -30.46 18.10 -3.50
N SER A 153 -30.45 17.93 -4.82
CA SER A 153 -31.55 18.30 -5.70
C SER A 153 -32.17 17.07 -6.36
N THR A 154 -33.50 17.14 -6.46
CA THR A 154 -34.54 16.13 -6.69
C THR A 154 -34.54 15.41 -8.05
N ALA A 155 -33.57 15.65 -8.94
CA ALA A 155 -33.66 15.20 -10.34
C ALA A 155 -33.04 13.82 -10.61
N ALA A 156 -32.08 13.35 -9.80
CA ALA A 156 -31.47 12.02 -9.96
C ALA A 156 -32.32 10.89 -9.33
N ASP A 157 -33.45 11.25 -8.71
CA ASP A 157 -34.33 10.33 -7.99
C ASP A 157 -35.38 9.68 -8.92
N ASN A 158 -35.72 10.28 -10.07
CA ASN A 158 -36.80 9.76 -10.94
C ASN A 158 -36.39 8.56 -11.82
N GLU A 159 -35.15 8.50 -12.31
CA GLU A 159 -34.71 7.43 -13.23
C GLU A 159 -34.40 6.11 -12.53
N MET A 160 -34.08 6.13 -11.23
CA MET A 160 -33.73 4.92 -10.48
C MET A 160 -34.89 4.31 -9.68
N GLN A 161 -36.04 4.99 -9.63
CA GLN A 161 -37.21 4.53 -8.91
C GLN A 161 -37.97 3.45 -9.69
N GLU A 162 -37.82 3.42 -11.03
CA GLU A 162 -38.42 2.42 -11.92
C GLU A 162 -37.74 1.04 -11.84
N GLU A 163 -36.41 0.97 -11.70
CA GLU A 163 -35.68 -0.31 -11.61
C GLU A 163 -35.84 -1.01 -10.25
N ALA A 164 -36.08 -0.26 -9.18
CA ALA A 164 -36.15 -0.80 -7.83
C ALA A 164 -37.50 -1.47 -7.50
N MET A 165 -38.55 -1.21 -8.30
CA MET A 165 -39.90 -1.69 -8.03
C MET A 165 -40.07 -3.19 -8.32
N ASN A 166 -39.17 -3.81 -9.09
CA ASN A 166 -39.31 -5.19 -9.56
C ASN A 166 -38.64 -6.27 -8.71
N THR A 167 -37.94 -5.96 -7.61
CA THR A 167 -37.07 -6.95 -6.93
C THR A 167 -37.35 -7.17 -5.44
N VAL A 168 -38.49 -6.71 -4.92
CA VAL A 168 -38.83 -6.79 -3.50
C VAL A 168 -39.78 -7.95 -3.21
N ASN A 169 -39.24 -9.17 -3.19
CA ASN A 169 -39.85 -10.30 -2.47
C ASN A 169 -38.76 -10.96 -1.61
N PHE A 170 -38.66 -10.59 -0.33
CA PHE A 170 -37.72 -11.21 0.63
C PHE A 170 -38.31 -11.23 2.04
N SER A 171 -39.27 -12.12 2.26
CA SER A 171 -39.76 -12.51 3.59
C SER A 171 -39.05 -13.80 4.08
N GLN A 172 -37.72 -13.81 3.99
CA GLN A 172 -36.85 -14.86 4.55
C GLN A 172 -35.54 -14.22 5.06
N LYS A 173 -35.63 -13.01 5.64
CA LYS A 173 -34.46 -12.13 5.80
C LYS A 173 -33.87 -12.10 7.21
N GLU A 174 -34.59 -12.53 8.25
CA GLU A 174 -34.14 -12.27 9.62
C GLU A 174 -33.08 -13.27 10.13
N HIS A 175 -33.18 -14.56 9.80
CA HIS A 175 -32.17 -15.54 10.23
C HIS A 175 -30.87 -15.50 9.39
N ILE A 176 -30.99 -15.13 8.09
CA ILE A 176 -29.85 -14.95 7.17
C ILE A 176 -29.08 -13.65 7.49
N GLN A 177 -29.75 -12.62 8.04
CA GLN A 177 -29.16 -11.30 8.23
C GLN A 177 -28.15 -11.23 9.38
N HIS A 178 -28.32 -12.00 10.46
CA HIS A 178 -27.33 -12.05 11.54
C HIS A 178 -26.03 -12.72 11.08
N ASP A 179 -26.16 -13.79 10.31
CA ASP A 179 -25.04 -14.55 9.77
C ASP A 179 -24.27 -13.78 8.69
N HIS A 180 -25.01 -13.10 7.80
CA HIS A 180 -24.44 -12.25 6.77
C HIS A 180 -23.69 -11.04 7.35
N ARG A 181 -24.16 -10.46 8.47
CA ARG A 181 -23.45 -9.37 9.16
C ARG A 181 -22.12 -9.83 9.78
N LEU A 182 -22.06 -11.06 10.29
CA LEU A 182 -20.83 -11.65 10.82
C LEU A 182 -19.83 -11.94 9.68
N ASP A 183 -20.30 -12.49 8.57
CA ASP A 183 -19.46 -12.73 7.38
C ASP A 183 -18.88 -11.43 6.81
N ILE A 184 -19.69 -10.36 6.69
CA ILE A 184 -19.20 -9.04 6.27
C ILE A 184 -18.12 -8.50 7.23
N ARG A 185 -18.27 -8.69 8.54
CA ARG A 185 -17.25 -8.24 9.52
C ARG A 185 -15.97 -9.06 9.38
N ALA A 186 -16.05 -10.38 9.28
CA ALA A 186 -14.90 -11.25 9.10
C ALA A 186 -14.15 -10.91 7.80
N ARG A 187 -14.86 -10.76 6.68
CA ARG A 187 -14.28 -10.35 5.39
C ARG A 187 -13.59 -8.98 5.43
N ASN A 188 -14.13 -8.03 6.19
CA ASN A 188 -13.48 -6.73 6.37
C ASN A 188 -12.23 -6.82 7.26
N ARG A 189 -12.23 -7.66 8.29
CA ARG A 189 -11.06 -7.93 9.15
C ARG A 189 -9.93 -8.61 8.36
N ILE A 190 -10.26 -9.61 7.53
CA ILE A 190 -9.30 -10.30 6.66
C ILE A 190 -8.69 -9.33 5.63
N ARG A 191 -9.51 -8.49 4.98
CA ARG A 191 -8.99 -7.44 4.09
C ARG A 191 -8.10 -6.44 4.83
N ALA A 192 -8.51 -5.99 6.01
CA ALA A 192 -7.70 -5.08 6.82
C ALA A 192 -6.36 -5.72 7.18
N CYS A 193 -6.32 -7.01 7.48
CA CYS A 193 -5.09 -7.73 7.74
C CYS A 193 -4.21 -7.88 6.48
N SER A 194 -4.80 -8.24 5.34
CA SER A 194 -4.06 -8.33 4.06
C SER A 194 -3.41 -6.98 3.72
N VAL A 195 -4.16 -5.88 3.85
CA VAL A 195 -3.64 -4.53 3.65
C VAL A 195 -2.59 -4.18 4.68
N ALA A 196 -2.79 -4.52 5.96
CA ALA A 196 -1.80 -4.30 7.02
C ALA A 196 -0.51 -5.09 6.81
N LEU A 197 -0.59 -6.32 6.28
CA LEU A 197 0.55 -7.17 5.96
C LEU A 197 1.35 -6.59 4.80
N LEU A 198 0.68 -6.14 3.72
CA LEU A 198 1.34 -5.45 2.61
C LEU A 198 1.98 -4.13 3.09
N LEU A 199 1.24 -3.34 3.86
CA LEU A 199 1.73 -2.07 4.39
C LEU A 199 2.94 -2.28 5.31
N TYR A 200 2.90 -3.30 6.16
CA TYR A 200 4.02 -3.70 6.99
C TYR A 200 5.23 -4.06 6.13
N GLN A 201 5.04 -4.89 5.10
CA GLN A 201 6.15 -5.43 4.34
C GLN A 201 6.86 -4.38 3.49
N TYR A 202 6.11 -3.55 2.75
CA TYR A 202 6.67 -2.45 1.98
C TYR A 202 7.09 -1.28 2.88
N GLY A 203 6.38 -1.03 3.98
CA GLY A 203 6.72 -0.01 4.95
C GLY A 203 8.04 -0.31 5.67
N MET A 204 8.25 -1.55 6.10
CA MET A 204 9.51 -1.99 6.71
C MET A 204 10.67 -1.97 5.73
N LEU A 205 10.44 -2.31 4.46
CA LEU A 205 11.47 -2.18 3.42
C LEU A 205 11.97 -0.73 3.32
N VAL A 206 11.06 0.24 3.23
CA VAL A 206 11.41 1.67 3.17
C VAL A 206 12.05 2.14 4.47
N LEU A 207 11.48 1.78 5.61
CA LEU A 207 11.95 2.23 6.93
C LEU A 207 13.35 1.69 7.24
N LEU A 208 13.60 0.41 7.00
CA LEU A 208 14.91 -0.20 7.22
C LEU A 208 15.94 0.35 6.23
N TYR A 209 15.55 0.59 4.98
CA TYR A 209 16.44 1.22 4.00
C TYR A 209 16.88 2.63 4.42
N LEU A 210 15.94 3.45 4.89
CA LEU A 210 16.25 4.79 5.43
C LEU A 210 17.11 4.71 6.70
N LEU A 211 16.81 3.76 7.59
CA LEU A 211 17.58 3.54 8.81
C LEU A 211 19.03 3.15 8.48
N MET A 212 19.24 2.24 7.53
CA MET A 212 20.58 1.86 7.04
C MET A 212 21.32 3.03 6.39
N PHE A 213 20.59 3.91 5.70
CA PHE A 213 21.18 5.12 5.16
C PHE A 213 21.69 6.06 6.28
N VAL A 214 20.93 6.24 7.35
CA VAL A 214 21.36 7.03 8.51
C VAL A 214 22.56 6.40 9.19
N PHE A 215 22.56 5.07 9.40
CA PHE A 215 23.70 4.39 10.00
C PHE A 215 24.97 4.49 9.16
N ARG A 216 24.85 4.46 7.83
CA ARG A 216 25.99 4.72 6.94
C ARG A 216 26.58 6.12 7.15
N TYR A 217 25.75 7.14 7.38
CA TYR A 217 26.23 8.51 7.59
C TYR A 217 27.03 8.67 8.90
N TYR A 218 26.66 7.92 9.94
CA TYR A 218 27.30 8.00 11.27
C TYR A 218 28.38 6.95 11.51
N SER A 219 28.48 5.92 10.67
CA SER A 219 29.47 4.85 10.83
C SER A 219 30.79 5.20 10.17
N SER A 220 31.89 4.79 10.79
CA SER A 220 33.23 4.87 10.21
C SER A 220 33.46 3.83 9.11
N ASP A 221 32.77 2.67 9.15
CA ASP A 221 32.88 1.56 8.19
C ASP A 221 31.89 1.73 7.02
N HIS A 222 32.28 2.59 6.07
CA HIS A 222 31.43 2.96 4.93
C HIS A 222 31.16 1.80 3.98
N GLU A 223 32.16 0.94 3.76
CA GLU A 223 32.06 -0.21 2.86
C GLU A 223 31.20 -1.32 3.45
N GLY A 224 31.42 -1.65 4.73
CA GLY A 224 30.59 -2.61 5.45
C GLY A 224 29.13 -2.16 5.50
N MET A 225 28.86 -0.89 5.81
CA MET A 225 27.50 -0.34 5.80
C MET A 225 26.84 -0.36 4.42
N GLN A 226 27.60 -0.12 3.35
CA GLN A 226 27.07 -0.20 1.98
C GLN A 226 26.71 -1.64 1.60
N PHE A 227 27.53 -2.62 1.98
CA PHE A 227 27.24 -4.03 1.80
C PHE A 227 26.01 -4.46 2.63
N MET A 228 25.89 -3.99 3.87
CA MET A 228 24.74 -4.26 4.74
C MET A 228 23.44 -3.70 4.17
N GLN A 229 23.48 -2.46 3.69
CA GLN A 229 22.33 -1.81 3.08
C GLN A 229 21.82 -2.59 1.87
N ARG A 230 22.74 -3.06 1.00
CA ARG A 230 22.38 -3.88 -0.17
C ARG A 230 21.80 -5.23 0.24
N THR A 231 22.44 -5.90 1.19
CA THR A 231 22.01 -7.23 1.65
C THR A 231 20.65 -7.18 2.32
N LEU A 232 20.41 -6.19 3.16
CA LEU A 232 19.15 -6.01 3.87
C LEU A 232 18.03 -5.53 2.94
N LEU A 233 18.34 -4.72 1.93
CA LEU A 233 17.40 -4.39 0.87
C LEU A 233 16.99 -5.64 0.07
N LEU A 234 17.95 -6.48 -0.30
CA LEU A 234 17.68 -7.72 -1.03
C LEU A 234 16.84 -8.69 -0.17
N ALA A 235 17.22 -8.87 1.09
CA ALA A 235 16.48 -9.71 2.04
C ALA A 235 15.06 -9.19 2.28
N SER A 236 14.86 -7.87 2.36
CA SER A 236 13.53 -7.28 2.50
C SER A 236 12.68 -7.40 1.23
N LEU A 237 13.26 -7.26 0.05
CA LEU A 237 12.59 -7.49 -1.23
C LEU A 237 12.14 -8.94 -1.40
N PHE A 238 13.03 -9.91 -1.13
CA PHE A 238 12.68 -11.34 -1.22
C PHE A 238 11.57 -11.71 -0.24
N SER A 239 11.69 -11.23 1.00
CA SER A 239 10.65 -11.41 2.01
C SER A 239 9.34 -10.77 1.53
N ALA A 240 9.41 -9.61 0.87
CA ALA A 240 8.23 -8.94 0.35
C ALA A 240 7.52 -9.75 -0.72
N LEU A 241 8.30 -10.40 -1.58
CA LEU A 241 7.78 -11.32 -2.59
C LEU A 241 7.10 -12.53 -1.91
N ILE A 242 7.77 -13.18 -0.96
CA ILE A 242 7.25 -14.35 -0.24
C ILE A 242 5.93 -13.99 0.48
N TRP A 243 5.91 -12.88 1.22
CA TRP A 243 4.75 -12.45 1.99
C TRP A 243 3.64 -11.77 1.16
N SER A 244 3.91 -11.42 -0.09
CA SER A 244 2.86 -10.94 -1.01
C SER A 244 1.85 -12.04 -1.37
N LEU A 245 2.29 -13.30 -1.47
CA LEU A 245 1.44 -14.46 -1.74
C LEU A 245 0.35 -14.69 -0.67
N PRO A 246 0.68 -14.80 0.64
CA PRO A 246 -0.34 -14.91 1.68
C PRO A 246 -1.21 -13.66 1.72
N ALA A 247 -0.64 -12.46 1.52
CA ALA A 247 -1.43 -11.23 1.49
C ALA A 247 -2.50 -11.22 0.39
N VAL A 248 -2.14 -11.59 -0.84
CA VAL A 248 -3.09 -11.70 -1.97
C VAL A 248 -4.09 -12.82 -1.74
N SER A 249 -3.64 -13.97 -1.22
CA SER A 249 -4.54 -15.09 -0.91
C SER A 249 -5.61 -14.71 0.13
N LEU A 250 -5.23 -13.94 1.15
CA LEU A 250 -6.14 -13.38 2.16
C LEU A 250 -7.08 -12.35 1.53
N PHE A 251 -6.59 -11.52 0.62
CA PHE A 251 -7.42 -10.52 -0.09
C PHE A 251 -8.50 -11.17 -0.96
N LEU A 252 -8.15 -12.26 -1.64
CA LEU A 252 -9.06 -13.08 -2.46
C LEU A 252 -9.89 -14.06 -1.63
N TYR A 253 -9.72 -14.06 -0.32
CA TYR A 253 -10.41 -14.92 0.63
C TYR A 253 -10.22 -16.42 0.39
N LYS A 254 -9.13 -16.89 -0.21
CA LYS A 254 -8.99 -18.32 -0.51
C LYS A 254 -8.95 -19.17 0.80
N PRO A 255 -9.65 -20.31 0.87
CA PRO A 255 -9.71 -21.13 2.10
C PRO A 255 -8.35 -21.71 2.50
N TRP A 256 -7.47 -21.93 1.52
CA TRP A 256 -6.08 -22.38 1.69
C TRP A 256 -5.16 -21.33 2.33
N SER A 257 -5.60 -20.09 2.48
CA SER A 257 -4.81 -18.99 3.08
C SER A 257 -4.29 -19.30 4.48
N ARG A 258 -5.02 -20.12 5.26
CA ARG A 258 -4.58 -20.60 6.59
C ARG A 258 -3.30 -21.42 6.51
N TRP A 259 -3.14 -22.24 5.48
CA TRP A 259 -1.99 -23.12 5.29
C TRP A 259 -0.82 -22.42 4.62
N ILE A 260 -1.09 -21.39 3.81
CA ILE A 260 -0.04 -20.60 3.16
C ILE A 260 0.81 -19.86 4.21
N ILE A 261 0.21 -19.30 5.27
CA ILE A 261 0.93 -18.56 6.31
C ILE A 261 2.08 -19.37 6.96
N PRO A 262 1.87 -20.59 7.51
CA PRO A 262 2.95 -21.38 8.07
C PRO A 262 3.95 -21.88 7.01
N VAL A 263 3.50 -22.18 5.79
CA VAL A 263 4.40 -22.55 4.68
C VAL A 263 5.34 -21.40 4.34
N MET A 264 4.85 -20.17 4.30
CA MET A 264 5.67 -18.98 4.01
C MET A 264 6.67 -18.68 5.13
N TRP A 265 6.31 -18.94 6.40
CA TRP A 265 7.28 -18.93 7.51
C TRP A 265 8.38 -19.98 7.30
N GLY A 266 8.03 -21.18 6.86
CA GLY A 266 9.00 -22.24 6.54
C GLY A 266 9.96 -21.85 5.42
N THR A 267 9.45 -21.25 4.33
CA THR A 267 10.30 -20.77 3.22
C THR A 267 11.23 -19.64 3.65
N GLU A 268 10.74 -18.75 4.52
CA GLU A 268 11.56 -17.65 5.04
C GLU A 268 12.68 -18.18 5.97
N LEU A 269 12.39 -19.19 6.79
CA LEU A 269 13.37 -19.86 7.63
C LEU A 269 14.43 -20.59 6.80
N LEU A 270 14.02 -21.35 5.78
CA LEU A 270 14.94 -22.01 4.85
C LEU A 270 15.85 -20.99 4.17
N ARG A 271 15.29 -19.89 3.68
CA ARG A 271 16.07 -18.80 3.09
C ARG A 271 17.12 -18.28 4.07
N LEU A 272 16.73 -17.98 5.31
CA LEU A 272 17.68 -17.53 6.34
C LEU A 272 18.79 -18.56 6.57
N LEU A 273 18.46 -19.84 6.69
CA LEU A 273 19.44 -20.92 6.86
C LEU A 273 20.45 -21.02 5.71
N PHE A 274 20.02 -20.77 4.47
CA PHE A 274 20.94 -20.76 3.31
C PHE A 274 21.76 -19.47 3.19
N THR A 275 21.19 -18.32 3.57
CA THR A 275 21.86 -17.02 3.46
C THR A 275 22.86 -16.74 4.59
N LEU A 276 22.61 -17.25 5.80
CA LEU A 276 23.47 -16.99 6.97
C LEU A 276 24.93 -17.48 6.80
N PRO A 277 25.20 -18.70 6.28
CA PRO A 277 26.57 -19.15 6.04
C PRO A 277 27.30 -18.29 5.02
N GLN A 278 26.62 -17.95 3.91
CA GLN A 278 27.20 -17.10 2.85
C GLN A 278 27.53 -15.70 3.35
N LEU A 279 26.68 -15.13 4.20
CA LEU A 279 26.95 -13.87 4.87
C LEU A 279 28.16 -13.98 5.80
N ALA A 280 28.24 -15.05 6.61
CA ALA A 280 29.35 -15.26 7.53
C ALA A 280 30.70 -15.36 6.78
N ASP A 281 30.75 -16.07 5.66
CA ASP A 281 31.96 -16.20 4.84
C ASP A 281 32.42 -14.86 4.23
N VAL A 282 31.48 -14.06 3.70
CA VAL A 282 31.79 -12.71 3.17
C VAL A 282 32.27 -11.77 4.27
N PHE A 283 31.69 -11.88 5.47
CA PHE A 283 32.11 -11.08 6.62
C PHE A 283 33.51 -11.44 7.11
N GLN A 284 33.86 -12.74 7.13
CA GLN A 284 35.19 -13.20 7.53
C GLN A 284 36.26 -12.82 6.50
N THR A 285 35.94 -12.87 5.21
CA THR A 285 36.89 -12.56 4.12
C THR A 285 37.14 -11.06 3.95
N GLN A 286 36.15 -10.20 4.24
CA GLN A 286 36.26 -8.75 4.06
C GLN A 286 36.62 -7.98 5.34
N ASN A 287 36.75 -8.65 6.49
CA ASN A 287 37.14 -8.05 7.78
C ASN A 287 36.28 -6.83 8.21
N TYR A 288 34.98 -6.86 7.92
CA TYR A 288 34.07 -5.78 8.34
C TYR A 288 33.95 -5.67 9.86
N GLN A 289 33.62 -4.47 10.36
CA GLN A 289 33.49 -4.24 11.80
C GLN A 289 32.33 -5.03 12.42
N LEU A 290 32.54 -5.50 13.65
CA LEU A 290 31.54 -6.26 14.45
C LEU A 290 30.23 -5.48 14.66
N LEU A 291 30.32 -4.14 14.69
CA LEU A 291 29.19 -3.23 14.80
C LEU A 291 28.25 -3.37 13.58
N SER A 292 28.81 -3.54 12.37
CA SER A 292 28.07 -3.75 11.13
C SER A 292 27.25 -5.04 11.16
N TRP A 293 27.82 -6.10 11.72
CA TRP A 293 27.14 -7.39 11.91
C TRP A 293 26.00 -7.31 12.93
N GLY A 294 26.26 -6.64 14.07
CA GLY A 294 25.25 -6.43 15.11
C GLY A 294 24.02 -5.66 14.61
N ILE A 295 24.24 -4.63 13.80
CA ILE A 295 23.14 -3.85 13.21
C ILE A 295 22.27 -4.71 12.30
N LEU A 296 22.86 -5.53 11.43
CA LEU A 296 22.10 -6.41 10.53
C LEU A 296 21.25 -7.42 11.31
N ILE A 297 21.80 -8.05 12.33
CA ILE A 297 21.07 -9.04 13.13
C ILE A 297 19.93 -8.39 13.89
N VAL A 298 20.18 -7.28 14.58
CA VAL A 298 19.16 -6.58 15.37
C VAL A 298 18.01 -6.12 14.48
N THR A 299 18.31 -5.59 13.30
CA THR A 299 17.29 -5.11 12.36
C THR A 299 16.46 -6.25 11.75
N GLU A 300 17.09 -7.36 11.37
CA GLU A 300 16.38 -8.55 10.89
C GLU A 300 15.53 -9.20 11.99
N LEU A 301 16.04 -9.35 13.21
CA LEU A 301 15.27 -9.87 14.35
C LEU A 301 14.06 -9.00 14.66
N LEU A 302 14.26 -7.67 14.72
CA LEU A 302 13.18 -6.72 14.96
C LEU A 302 12.09 -6.84 13.88
N ARG A 303 12.49 -7.01 12.62
CA ARG A 303 11.57 -7.23 11.50
C ARG A 303 10.73 -8.48 11.76
N TYR A 304 11.34 -9.64 11.92
CA TYR A 304 10.58 -10.88 12.13
C TYR A 304 9.70 -10.87 13.38
N LEU A 305 10.16 -10.25 14.46
CA LEU A 305 9.37 -10.10 15.69
C LEU A 305 8.08 -9.29 15.45
N LEU A 306 8.19 -8.17 14.73
CA LEU A 306 7.02 -7.33 14.41
C LEU A 306 6.05 -8.04 13.47
N LEU A 307 6.58 -8.76 12.47
CA LEU A 307 5.77 -9.56 11.55
C LEU A 307 5.01 -10.66 12.31
N TYR A 308 5.70 -11.38 13.19
CA TYR A 308 5.11 -12.39 14.06
C TYR A 308 4.00 -11.82 14.93
N ARG A 309 4.23 -10.66 15.56
CA ARG A 309 3.22 -10.00 16.40
C ARG A 309 1.97 -9.61 15.61
N LEU A 310 2.14 -9.08 14.40
CA LEU A 310 1.04 -8.74 13.49
C LEU A 310 0.21 -9.98 13.13
N LEU A 311 0.88 -11.06 12.74
CA LEU A 311 0.24 -12.33 12.37
C LEU A 311 -0.43 -13.00 13.56
N GLN A 312 0.18 -12.99 14.75
CA GLN A 312 -0.45 -13.52 15.96
C GLN A 312 -1.75 -12.80 16.31
N TYR A 313 -1.74 -11.46 16.22
CA TYR A 313 -2.95 -10.68 16.48
C TYR A 313 -4.08 -11.06 15.52
N PHE A 314 -3.74 -11.30 14.25
CA PHE A 314 -4.70 -11.75 13.24
C PHE A 314 -5.20 -13.19 13.46
N LEU A 315 -4.29 -14.14 13.70
CA LEU A 315 -4.63 -15.56 13.90
C LEU A 315 -5.43 -15.81 15.19
N LYS A 316 -5.29 -14.92 16.18
CA LYS A 316 -6.08 -14.94 17.42
C LYS A 316 -7.45 -14.26 17.27
N ASP A 317 -7.74 -13.56 16.17
CA ASP A 317 -9.03 -12.90 15.96
C ASP A 317 -10.15 -13.95 15.82
N PRO A 318 -11.15 -13.95 16.73
CA PRO A 318 -12.22 -14.94 16.72
C PRO A 318 -13.06 -14.90 15.43
N PHE A 319 -13.20 -13.73 14.79
CA PHE A 319 -13.99 -13.59 13.56
C PHE A 319 -13.31 -14.27 12.35
N VAL A 320 -11.99 -14.28 12.32
CA VAL A 320 -11.20 -14.92 11.26
C VAL A 320 -11.26 -16.44 11.40
N ARG A 321 -11.21 -16.94 12.65
CA ARG A 321 -11.30 -18.37 12.94
C ARG A 321 -12.66 -18.94 12.55
N VAL A 322 -13.74 -18.23 12.87
CA VAL A 322 -15.11 -18.62 12.49
C VAL A 322 -15.28 -18.63 10.96
N TYR A 323 -14.70 -17.65 10.27
CA TYR A 323 -14.73 -17.59 8.81
C TYR A 323 -14.05 -18.80 8.14
N TRP A 324 -12.86 -19.18 8.60
CA TRP A 324 -12.16 -20.36 8.07
C TRP A 324 -12.83 -21.68 8.43
N MET A 325 -13.40 -21.81 9.63
CA MET A 325 -14.20 -22.98 10.02
C MET A 325 -15.40 -23.17 9.09
N ARG A 326 -16.17 -22.11 8.82
CA ARG A 326 -17.36 -22.18 7.97
C ARG A 326 -17.04 -22.62 6.55
N ARG A 327 -16.01 -22.04 5.96
CA ARG A 327 -15.62 -22.34 4.57
C ARG A 327 -14.97 -23.72 4.40
N TYR A 328 -14.40 -24.27 5.48
CA TYR A 328 -13.96 -25.66 5.51
C TYR A 328 -15.13 -26.63 5.46
N HIS A 329 -16.24 -26.32 6.14
CA HIS A 329 -17.45 -27.15 6.12
C HIS A 329 -18.19 -27.06 4.77
N GLU A 330 -18.24 -25.85 4.17
CA GLU A 330 -18.79 -25.66 2.82
C GLU A 330 -18.02 -26.46 1.76
N GLY A 331 -16.67 -26.48 1.83
CA GLY A 331 -15.86 -27.27 0.90
C GLY A 331 -16.02 -28.79 1.05
N ILE A 332 -16.23 -29.28 2.28
CA ILE A 332 -16.52 -30.71 2.52
C ILE A 332 -17.91 -31.10 1.98
N GLN A 333 -18.89 -30.20 2.07
CA GLN A 333 -20.23 -30.45 1.51
C GLN A 333 -20.21 -30.47 -0.02
N GLU A 334 -19.48 -29.57 -0.68
CA GLU A 334 -19.30 -29.58 -2.14
C GLU A 334 -18.60 -30.87 -2.63
N ASP A 335 -17.62 -31.38 -1.89
CA ASP A 335 -16.90 -32.62 -2.21
C ASP A 335 -17.71 -33.90 -1.90
N GLN A 336 -18.81 -33.81 -1.14
CA GLN A 336 -19.74 -34.92 -0.86
C GLN A 336 -20.93 -34.97 -1.82
N GLU A 337 -21.23 -33.86 -2.50
CA GLU A 337 -22.29 -33.76 -3.50
C GLU A 337 -21.80 -34.03 -4.94
N LEU A 338 -20.49 -34.21 -5.13
CA LEU A 338 -19.81 -34.70 -6.35
C LEU A 338 -19.49 -36.19 -6.22
#